data_AF-A0A5C0SMQ8-F1
#
_entry.id   AF-A0A5C0SMQ8-F1
#
_cell.length_a   1.000
_cell.length_b   1.000
_cell.length_c   1.000
_cell.angle_alpha   90.00
_cell.angle_beta   90.00
_cell.angle_gamma   90.00
#
_symmetry.space_group_name_H-M   'P 1'
#
loop_
_entity.id
_entity.type
_entity.pdbx_description
1 polymer ?
#
loop_
_entity_poly.entity_id
_entity_poly.type
_entity_poly.pdbx_seq_one_letter_code
_entity_poly.pdbx_strand_id
1 'polypeptide(L)'
;MERRWVATIDLETLEVEHDLTFKFKCLENCGKCCYELEIPIRDEDIARIEELGYSAWEFVDYDKMFYRGDKFLSYALKKRPFDGGCVFLDPETMRCKIYDHRPLACRLYPFVFVKHGKKMEIYVKQDSFCPGIDHPEGEPVTKEFLLREYGDVIEEYRRKVVKSRE
;
A
#
# COMPACT_ATOMS: atom_id res chain seq x y z
N MET A 1 8.59 16.84 -5.04
CA MET A 1 8.93 15.54 -4.45
C MET A 1 9.39 14.64 -5.57
N GLU A 2 10.67 14.31 -5.58
CA GLU A 2 11.25 13.47 -6.62
C GLU A 2 10.76 12.03 -6.49
N ARG A 3 10.57 11.36 -7.63
CA ARG A 3 10.05 10.00 -7.71
C ARG A 3 10.96 9.21 -8.62
N ARG A 4 11.23 7.95 -8.25
CA ARG A 4 11.86 6.97 -9.15
C ARG A 4 10.75 6.15 -9.79
N TRP A 5 10.75 6.13 -11.11
CA TRP A 5 9.87 5.24 -11.88
C TRP A 5 10.30 3.78 -11.67
N VAL A 6 9.32 2.90 -11.50
CA VAL A 6 9.54 1.46 -11.25
C VAL A 6 8.96 0.63 -12.38
N ALA A 7 7.70 0.88 -12.72
CA ALA A 7 7.00 0.13 -13.74
C ALA A 7 5.82 0.90 -14.31
N THR A 8 5.32 0.44 -15.45
CA THR A 8 4.07 0.91 -16.04
C THR A 8 3.33 -0.29 -16.60
N ILE A 9 2.06 -0.42 -16.21
CA ILE A 9 1.15 -1.46 -16.71
C ILE A 9 0.05 -0.83 -17.57
N ASP A 10 -0.15 -1.36 -18.78
CA ASP A 10 -1.34 -1.05 -19.59
C ASP A 10 -2.53 -1.84 -19.02
N LEU A 11 -3.57 -1.14 -18.58
CA LEU A 11 -4.73 -1.75 -17.91
C LEU A 11 -5.62 -2.53 -18.88
N GLU A 12 -5.51 -2.32 -20.20
CA GLU A 12 -6.28 -3.10 -21.18
C GLU A 12 -5.56 -4.42 -21.50
N THR A 13 -4.28 -4.34 -21.88
CA THR A 13 -3.48 -5.49 -22.35
C THR A 13 -2.76 -6.24 -21.23
N LEU A 14 -2.60 -5.61 -20.05
CA LEU A 14 -1.76 -6.07 -18.95
C LEU A 14 -0.29 -6.24 -19.35
N GLU A 15 0.17 -5.55 -20.40
CA GLU A 15 1.59 -5.47 -20.73
C GLU A 15 2.29 -4.56 -19.72
N VAL A 16 3.52 -4.93 -19.33
CA VAL A 16 4.29 -4.23 -18.31
C VAL A 16 5.66 -3.86 -18.86
N GLU A 17 5.99 -2.58 -18.73
CA GLU A 17 7.35 -2.06 -18.84
C GLU A 17 7.87 -1.82 -17.43
N HIS A 18 9.11 -2.22 -17.11
CA HIS A 18 9.67 -2.04 -15.77
C HIS A 18 11.17 -1.71 -15.77
N ASP A 19 11.64 -1.08 -14.70
CA ASP A 19 13.05 -0.83 -14.44
C ASP A 19 13.76 -2.15 -14.14
N LEU A 20 14.72 -2.53 -14.98
CA LEU A 20 15.50 -3.76 -14.84
C LEU A 20 16.48 -3.71 -13.65
N THR A 21 16.78 -2.52 -13.15
CA THR A 21 17.71 -2.31 -12.03
C THR A 21 16.99 -2.23 -10.69
N PHE A 22 15.68 -2.00 -10.70
CA PHE A 22 14.89 -1.90 -9.49
C PHE A 22 14.52 -3.29 -8.97
N LYS A 23 14.76 -3.50 -7.67
CA LYS A 23 14.38 -4.72 -6.96
C LYS A 23 13.66 -4.38 -5.67
N PHE A 24 12.73 -5.22 -5.26
CA PHE A 24 12.02 -5.04 -4.01
C PHE A 24 11.87 -6.35 -3.23
N LYS A 25 12.06 -6.25 -1.91
CA LYS A 25 11.71 -7.29 -0.94
C LYS A 25 11.19 -6.62 0.32
N CYS A 26 9.96 -6.92 0.71
CA CYS A 26 9.53 -6.60 2.07
C CYS A 26 10.34 -7.45 3.05
N LEU A 27 11.13 -6.81 3.91
CA LEU A 27 11.99 -7.52 4.86
C LEU A 27 11.18 -8.14 6.00
N GLU A 28 11.51 -9.38 6.34
CA GLU A 28 10.99 -10.04 7.53
C GLU A 28 11.43 -9.29 8.79
N ASN A 29 10.58 -9.32 9.83
CA ASN A 29 10.86 -8.70 11.14
C ASN A 29 11.24 -7.21 11.10
N CYS A 30 10.87 -6.46 10.06
CA CYS A 30 11.28 -5.05 9.89
C CYS A 30 10.39 -4.06 10.64
N GLY A 31 9.08 -4.05 10.36
CA GLY A 31 8.11 -3.16 11.01
C GLY A 31 8.32 -1.64 10.80
N LYS A 32 9.32 -1.18 10.06
CA LYS A 32 9.64 0.27 9.95
C LYS A 32 8.46 1.11 9.44
N CYS A 33 7.72 0.64 8.44
CA CYS A 33 6.50 1.31 7.97
C CYS A 33 5.40 1.39 9.04
N CYS A 34 5.36 0.43 9.96
CA CYS A 34 4.41 0.42 11.08
C CYS A 34 4.71 1.48 12.13
N TYR A 35 5.96 1.98 12.22
CA TYR A 35 6.32 3.10 13.10
C TYR A 35 6.24 4.44 12.36
N GLU A 36 6.81 4.53 11.16
CA GLU A 36 7.04 5.80 10.47
C GLU A 36 5.81 6.32 9.69
N LEU A 37 4.92 5.45 9.21
CA LEU A 37 3.77 5.90 8.41
C LEU A 37 2.58 6.27 9.29
N GLU A 38 1.90 7.32 8.87
CA GLU A 38 0.50 7.58 9.21
C GLU A 38 -0.37 6.96 8.12
N ILE A 39 -1.15 5.96 8.48
CA ILE A 39 -1.91 5.17 7.51
C ILE A 39 -3.34 5.70 7.46
N PRO A 40 -3.81 6.28 6.35
CA PRO A 40 -5.23 6.50 6.13
C PRO A 40 -5.93 5.15 6.00
N ILE A 41 -7.07 5.00 6.69
CA ILE A 41 -7.87 3.77 6.65
C ILE A 41 -9.21 4.03 5.97
N ARG A 42 -9.50 3.28 4.91
CA ARG A 42 -10.76 3.44 4.16
C ARG A 42 -11.91 2.74 4.90
N ASP A 43 -13.14 3.14 4.60
CA ASP A 43 -14.34 2.47 5.13
C ASP A 43 -14.34 0.96 4.78
N GLU A 44 -13.90 0.58 3.58
CA GLU A 44 -13.80 -0.83 3.19
C GLU A 44 -12.67 -1.58 3.89
N ASP A 45 -11.64 -0.87 4.36
CA ASP A 45 -10.60 -1.45 5.21
C ASP A 45 -11.12 -1.66 6.63
N ILE A 46 -11.89 -0.72 7.17
CA ILE A 46 -12.54 -0.84 8.49
C ILE A 46 -13.46 -2.07 8.49
N ALA A 47 -14.40 -2.15 7.55
CA ALA A 47 -15.35 -3.26 7.47
C ALA A 47 -14.66 -4.63 7.39
N ARG A 48 -13.61 -4.75 6.56
CA ARG A 48 -12.84 -5.99 6.42
C ARG A 48 -12.09 -6.38 7.69
N ILE A 49 -11.60 -5.41 8.46
CA ILE A 49 -10.90 -5.67 9.72
C ILE A 49 -11.90 -6.02 10.82
N GLU A 50 -13.09 -5.43 10.83
CA GLU A 50 -14.18 -5.81 11.75
C GLU A 50 -14.66 -7.24 11.52
N GLU A 51 -14.67 -7.73 10.27
CA GLU A 51 -14.96 -9.13 9.95
C GLU A 51 -13.96 -10.13 10.58
N LEU A 52 -12.77 -9.67 10.97
CA LEU A 52 -11.80 -10.49 11.73
C LEU A 52 -12.09 -10.55 13.23
N GLY A 53 -13.10 -9.83 13.70
CA GLY A 53 -13.51 -9.78 15.12
C GLY A 53 -12.95 -8.60 15.91
N TYR A 54 -12.29 -7.63 15.26
CA TYR A 54 -11.87 -6.39 15.91
C TYR A 54 -13.00 -5.37 15.95
N SER A 55 -13.04 -4.54 16.98
CA SER A 55 -13.88 -3.35 17.03
C SER A 55 -13.15 -2.17 16.40
N ALA A 56 -13.83 -1.36 15.57
CA ALA A 56 -13.23 -0.15 14.97
C ALA A 56 -12.59 0.77 16.02
N TRP A 57 -13.14 0.85 17.24
CA TRP A 57 -12.58 1.65 18.34
C TRP A 57 -11.16 1.24 18.78
N GLU A 58 -10.79 -0.01 18.54
CA GLU A 58 -9.48 -0.55 18.90
C GLU A 58 -8.40 -0.10 17.92
N PHE A 59 -8.73 0.07 16.64
CA PHE A 59 -7.74 0.28 15.59
C PHE A 59 -7.90 1.56 14.76
N VAL A 60 -9.03 2.24 14.85
CA VAL A 60 -9.23 3.54 14.20
C VAL A 60 -8.89 4.65 15.20
N ASP A 61 -8.12 5.63 14.71
CA ASP A 61 -7.83 6.87 15.41
C ASP A 61 -8.76 7.97 14.87
N TYR A 62 -9.88 8.17 15.56
CA TYR A 62 -10.90 9.15 15.19
C TYR A 62 -10.48 10.61 15.43
N ASP A 63 -9.39 10.85 16.16
CA ASP A 63 -8.84 12.18 16.37
C ASP A 63 -7.94 12.62 15.20
N LYS A 64 -7.57 11.68 14.33
CA LYS A 64 -6.66 11.90 13.22
C LYS A 64 -7.34 11.73 11.88
N MET A 65 -7.52 12.85 11.18
CA MET A 65 -8.29 12.93 9.95
C MET A 65 -7.40 13.33 8.77
N PHE A 66 -7.58 12.68 7.63
CA PHE A 66 -6.96 13.01 6.36
C PHE A 66 -7.93 13.80 5.48
N TYR A 67 -7.41 14.84 4.83
CA TYR A 67 -8.18 15.74 3.97
C TYR A 67 -7.51 15.92 2.60
N ARG A 68 -8.31 16.25 1.59
CA ARG A 68 -7.85 16.75 0.29
C ARG A 68 -8.52 18.08 0.01
N GLY A 69 -7.79 19.17 0.26
CA GLY A 69 -8.44 20.48 0.42
C GLY A 69 -9.41 20.41 1.60
N ASP A 70 -10.64 20.88 1.40
CA ASP A 70 -11.68 20.85 2.44
C ASP A 70 -12.45 19.51 2.50
N LYS A 71 -12.13 18.57 1.61
CA LYS A 71 -12.83 17.27 1.56
C LYS A 71 -12.20 16.29 2.56
N PHE A 72 -12.97 15.88 3.56
CA PHE A 72 -12.63 14.74 4.41
C PHE A 72 -12.45 13.48 3.56
N LEU A 73 -11.35 12.77 3.78
CA LEU A 73 -11.05 11.51 3.10
C LEU A 73 -11.23 10.31 4.01
N SER A 74 -10.59 10.32 5.18
CA SER A 74 -10.58 9.17 6.07
C SER A 74 -10.01 9.51 7.45
N TYR A 75 -10.17 8.59 8.39
CA TYR A 75 -9.40 8.57 9.64
C TYR A 75 -8.04 7.89 9.46
N ALA A 76 -7.26 7.81 10.53
CA ALA A 76 -5.99 7.09 10.56
C ALA A 76 -6.09 5.74 11.28
N LEU A 77 -5.16 4.85 10.95
CA LEU A 77 -4.88 3.66 11.74
C LEU A 77 -4.13 4.04 13.03
N LYS A 78 -4.60 3.50 14.15
CA LYS A 78 -4.11 3.84 15.48
C LYS A 78 -2.67 3.37 15.72
N LYS A 79 -1.93 4.19 16.47
CA LYS A 79 -0.62 3.84 17.03
C LYS A 79 -0.75 3.49 18.50
N ARG A 80 0.06 2.55 18.96
CA ARG A 80 0.13 2.18 20.38
C ARG A 80 0.82 3.29 21.17
N PRO A 81 0.31 3.64 22.35
CA PRO A 81 0.86 4.76 23.12
C PRO A 81 2.24 4.47 23.74
N PHE A 82 2.58 3.20 23.97
CA PHE A 82 3.80 2.85 24.71
C PHE A 82 5.08 2.80 23.84
N ASP A 83 4.96 2.62 22.53
CA ASP A 83 6.10 2.53 21.61
C ASP A 83 5.90 3.25 20.26
N GLY A 84 4.70 3.80 19.99
CA GLY A 84 4.40 4.47 18.74
C GLY A 84 4.22 3.54 17.53
N GLY A 85 4.21 2.22 17.72
CA GLY A 85 4.00 1.25 16.65
C GLY A 85 2.52 1.15 16.23
N CYS A 86 2.25 0.75 14.98
CA CYS A 86 0.90 0.42 14.52
C CYS A 86 0.22 -0.58 15.46
N VAL A 87 -1.06 -0.38 15.80
CA VAL A 87 -1.83 -1.28 16.68
C VAL A 87 -1.74 -2.77 16.31
N PHE A 88 -1.61 -3.09 15.02
CA PHE A 88 -1.50 -4.46 14.52
C PHE A 88 -0.09 -5.02 14.43
N LEU A 89 0.96 -4.24 14.71
CA LEU A 89 2.33 -4.75 14.74
C LEU A 89 2.54 -5.60 16.00
N ASP A 90 3.06 -6.82 15.87
CA ASP A 90 3.55 -7.56 17.01
C ASP A 90 4.92 -7.00 17.45
N PRO A 91 5.08 -6.50 18.69
CA PRO A 91 6.33 -5.89 19.15
C PRO A 91 7.46 -6.90 19.38
N GLU A 92 7.14 -8.19 19.56
CA GLU A 92 8.15 -9.24 19.77
C GLU A 92 8.66 -9.76 18.43
N THR A 93 7.74 -10.06 17.51
CA THR A 93 8.11 -10.64 16.22
C THR A 93 8.31 -9.60 15.12
N MET A 94 7.89 -8.35 15.32
CA MET A 94 7.91 -7.29 14.31
C MET A 94 7.10 -7.63 13.04
N ARG A 95 6.05 -8.46 13.19
CA ARG A 95 5.16 -8.88 12.09
C ARG A 95 3.76 -8.29 12.28
N CYS A 96 3.09 -7.97 11.18
CA CYS A 96 1.70 -7.51 11.24
C CYS A 96 0.78 -8.70 11.52
N LYS A 97 -0.09 -8.58 12.53
CA LYS A 97 -1.05 -9.62 12.93
C LYS A 97 -2.16 -9.85 11.89
N ILE A 98 -2.42 -8.84 11.06
CA ILE A 98 -3.43 -8.90 9.98
C ILE A 98 -2.79 -8.77 8.60
N TYR A 99 -1.59 -9.36 8.39
CA TYR A 99 -0.79 -9.13 7.19
C TYR A 99 -1.57 -9.33 5.87
N ASP A 100 -2.40 -10.36 5.79
CA ASP A 100 -3.19 -10.68 4.59
C ASP A 100 -4.41 -9.78 4.41
N HIS A 101 -4.84 -9.08 5.47
CA HIS A 101 -5.99 -8.18 5.50
C HIS A 101 -5.59 -6.71 5.68
N ARG A 102 -4.30 -6.39 5.48
CA ARG A 102 -3.75 -5.04 5.66
C ARG A 102 -4.58 -3.98 4.90
N PRO A 103 -4.76 -2.76 5.47
CA PRO A 103 -5.35 -1.64 4.77
C PRO A 103 -4.68 -1.38 3.43
N LEU A 104 -5.41 -0.84 2.45
CA LEU A 104 -4.87 -0.63 1.11
C LEU A 104 -3.57 0.20 1.12
N ALA A 105 -3.52 1.27 1.92
CA ALA A 105 -2.31 2.10 2.03
C ALA A 105 -1.08 1.31 2.54
N CYS A 106 -1.26 0.35 3.45
CA CYS A 106 -0.19 -0.53 3.90
C CYS A 106 0.28 -1.50 2.81
N ARG A 107 -0.65 -2.01 1.98
CA ARG A 107 -0.32 -2.92 0.88
C ARG A 107 0.47 -2.21 -0.22
N LEU A 108 0.05 -1.00 -0.58
CA LEU A 108 0.68 -0.22 -1.64
C LEU A 108 2.10 0.24 -1.27
N TYR A 109 2.39 0.53 0.00
CA TYR A 109 3.74 0.96 0.40
C TYR A 109 4.82 -0.10 0.08
N PRO A 110 5.96 0.28 -0.52
CA PRO A 110 6.46 1.65 -0.75
C PRO A 110 6.06 2.27 -2.09
N PHE A 111 5.24 1.58 -2.88
CA PHE A 111 4.86 1.99 -4.21
C PHE A 111 3.73 3.03 -4.20
N VAL A 112 3.77 3.90 -5.21
CA VAL A 112 2.74 4.89 -5.51
C VAL A 112 2.23 4.60 -6.90
N PHE A 113 0.93 4.31 -6.99
CA PHE A 113 0.24 4.01 -8.25
C PHE A 113 -0.43 5.27 -8.76
N VAL A 114 -0.17 5.63 -10.02
CA VAL A 114 -0.73 6.82 -10.68
C VAL A 114 -1.33 6.41 -12.01
N LYS A 115 -2.64 6.61 -12.16
CA LYS A 115 -3.37 6.26 -13.39
C LYS A 115 -3.35 7.43 -14.38
N HIS A 116 -2.93 7.15 -15.61
CA HIS A 116 -2.97 8.05 -16.76
C HIS A 116 -3.70 7.39 -17.93
N GLY A 117 -4.98 7.72 -18.10
CA GLY A 117 -5.82 7.09 -19.12
C GLY A 117 -5.91 5.58 -18.90
N LYS A 118 -5.39 4.80 -19.85
CA LYS A 118 -5.29 3.33 -19.77
C LYS A 118 -4.00 2.81 -19.13
N LYS A 119 -3.02 3.67 -18.84
CA LYS A 119 -1.77 3.28 -18.20
C LYS A 119 -1.85 3.50 -16.69
N MET A 120 -1.20 2.64 -15.93
CA MET A 120 -0.95 2.82 -14.51
C MET A 120 0.56 2.82 -14.30
N GLU A 121 1.09 3.95 -13.88
CA GLU A 121 2.51 4.16 -13.60
C GLU A 121 2.76 3.91 -12.11
N ILE A 122 3.87 3.25 -11.80
CA ILE A 122 4.25 2.83 -10.46
C ILE A 122 5.59 3.46 -10.15
N TYR A 123 5.63 4.12 -8.99
CA TYR A 123 6.80 4.85 -8.52
C TYR A 123 7.16 4.47 -7.10
N VAL A 124 8.38 4.75 -6.69
CA VAL A 124 8.72 4.97 -5.29
C VAL A 124 9.13 6.42 -5.08
N LYS A 125 8.89 6.93 -3.87
CA LYS A 125 9.48 8.22 -3.48
C LYS A 125 10.98 8.03 -3.24
N GLN A 126 11.81 8.97 -3.70
CA GLN A 126 13.26 8.87 -3.48
C GLN A 126 13.63 8.94 -2.00
N ASP A 127 12.88 9.70 -1.20
CA ASP A 127 13.04 9.83 0.26
C ASP A 127 12.32 8.71 1.04
N SER A 128 11.92 7.62 0.36
CA SER A 128 11.32 6.47 1.03
C SER A 128 12.30 5.85 2.01
N PHE A 129 11.86 5.65 3.24
CA PHE A 129 12.68 5.02 4.29
C PHE A 129 12.63 3.49 4.26
N CYS A 130 11.95 2.89 3.27
CA CYS A 130 11.80 1.44 3.15
C CYS A 130 13.15 0.77 2.86
N PRO A 131 13.67 -0.09 3.75
CA PRO A 131 14.94 -0.80 3.52
C PRO A 131 14.82 -1.92 2.47
N GLY A 132 13.60 -2.22 2.01
CA GLY A 132 13.33 -3.22 0.99
C GLY A 132 13.56 -2.75 -0.44
N ILE A 133 13.71 -1.43 -0.65
CA ILE A 133 14.01 -0.84 -1.96
C ILE A 133 15.46 -1.17 -2.33
N ASP A 134 15.65 -1.68 -3.55
CA ASP A 134 16.94 -2.14 -4.09
C ASP A 134 17.67 -3.16 -3.21
N HIS A 135 16.91 -3.92 -2.39
CA HIS A 135 17.49 -4.96 -1.57
C HIS A 135 18.18 -6.01 -2.47
N PRO A 136 19.39 -6.50 -2.13
CA PRO A 136 20.12 -7.45 -2.98
C PRO A 136 19.35 -8.73 -3.32
N GLU A 137 18.55 -9.19 -2.35
CA GLU A 137 17.65 -10.35 -2.47
C GLU A 137 16.24 -9.99 -2.96
N GLY A 138 16.04 -8.75 -3.43
CA GLY A 138 14.78 -8.30 -3.99
C GLY A 138 14.47 -8.94 -5.32
N GLU A 139 13.18 -9.13 -5.58
CA GLU A 139 12.70 -9.55 -6.89
C GLU A 139 12.40 -8.32 -7.76
N PRO A 140 12.56 -8.42 -9.09
CA PRO A 140 12.15 -7.37 -10.02
C PRO A 140 10.64 -7.17 -10.00
N VAL A 141 10.19 -5.94 -10.25
CA VAL A 141 8.76 -5.57 -10.27
C VAL A 141 8.17 -5.88 -11.66
N THR A 142 8.08 -7.17 -11.99
CA THR A 142 7.56 -7.67 -13.28
C THR A 142 6.03 -7.69 -13.30
N LYS A 143 5.45 -8.10 -14.44
CA LYS A 143 4.01 -8.37 -14.55
C LYS A 143 3.54 -9.39 -13.51
N GLU A 144 4.28 -10.47 -13.33
CA GLU A 144 3.95 -11.56 -12.40
C GLU A 144 3.94 -11.04 -10.96
N PHE A 145 4.95 -10.25 -10.59
CA PHE A 145 5.00 -9.58 -9.29
C PHE A 145 3.77 -8.69 -9.07
N LEU A 146 3.48 -7.80 -10.04
CA LEU A 146 2.38 -6.85 -9.92
C LEU A 146 1.01 -7.53 -9.84
N LEU A 147 0.78 -8.57 -10.62
CA LEU A 147 -0.49 -9.30 -10.57
C LEU A 147 -0.63 -10.15 -9.30
N ARG A 148 0.48 -10.69 -8.77
CA ARG A 148 0.49 -11.46 -7.52
C ARG A 148 0.22 -10.57 -6.31
N GLU A 149 0.92 -9.45 -6.20
CA GLU A 149 0.86 -8.57 -5.04
C GLU A 149 -0.28 -7.53 -5.10
N TYR A 150 -0.66 -7.10 -6.31
CA TYR A 150 -1.58 -5.97 -6.54
C TYR A 150 -2.69 -6.26 -7.56
N GLY A 151 -2.93 -7.53 -7.88
CA GLY A 151 -3.91 -7.92 -8.91
C GLY A 151 -5.32 -7.41 -8.63
N ASP A 152 -5.75 -7.40 -7.36
CA ASP A 152 -7.06 -6.88 -6.95
C ASP A 152 -7.18 -5.37 -7.21
N VAL A 153 -6.14 -4.62 -6.88
CA VAL A 153 -6.07 -3.17 -7.14
C VAL A 153 -6.09 -2.91 -8.64
N ILE A 154 -5.24 -3.60 -9.40
CA ILE A 154 -5.13 -3.45 -10.86
C ILE A 154 -6.47 -3.74 -11.53
N GLU A 155 -7.16 -4.81 -11.12
CA GLU A 155 -8.45 -5.22 -11.67
C GLU A 155 -9.56 -4.19 -11.36
N GLU A 156 -9.56 -3.58 -10.17
CA GLU A 156 -10.51 -2.51 -9.82
C GLU A 156 -10.41 -1.33 -10.81
N TYR A 157 -9.18 -0.92 -11.15
CA TYR A 157 -8.95 0.16 -12.13
C TYR A 157 -9.23 -0.27 -13.56
N ARG A 158 -8.90 -1.51 -13.92
CA ARG A 158 -9.15 -2.09 -15.24
C ARG A 158 -10.63 -2.08 -15.58
N ARG A 159 -11.50 -2.52 -14.65
CA ARG A 159 -12.96 -2.49 -14.83
C ARG A 159 -13.49 -1.09 -15.16
N LYS A 160 -12.92 -0.04 -14.56
CA LYS A 160 -13.31 1.35 -14.80
C LYS A 160 -12.90 1.83 -16.21
N VAL A 161 -11.76 1.36 -16.71
CA VAL A 161 -11.28 1.67 -18.07
C VAL A 161 -12.14 0.95 -19.12
N VAL A 162 -12.39 -0.34 -18.94
CA VAL A 162 -13.17 -1.15 -19.91
C VAL A 162 -14.62 -0.67 -19.99
N LYS A 163 -15.27 -0.38 -18.86
CA LYS A 163 -16.66 0.12 -18.84
C LYS A 163 -16.84 1.50 -19.44
N SER A 164 -15.80 2.33 -19.48
CA SER A 164 -15.87 3.66 -20.13
C SER A 164 -15.96 3.61 -21.66
N ARG A 165 -16.00 2.41 -22.25
CA ARG A 165 -16.17 2.15 -23.69
C ARG A 165 -17.59 1.71 -24.07
N GLU A 166 -18.45 1.42 -23.09
CA GLU A 166 -19.88 1.08 -23.26
C GLU A 166 -20.75 2.34 -23.12
#